data_AF-A0A370HNR3-F1
#
_entry.id   AF-A0A370HNR3-F1
#
_cell.length_a   1.000
_cell.length_b   1.000
_cell.length_c   1.000
_cell.angle_alpha   90.00
_cell.angle_beta   90.00
_cell.angle_gamma   90.00
#
_symmetry.space_group_name_H-M   'P 1'
#
loop_
_entity.id
_entity.type
_entity.pdbx_description
1 polymer ?
#
loop_
_entity_poly.entity_id
_entity_poly.type
_entity_poly.pdbx_seq_one_letter_code
_entity_poly.pdbx_strand_id
1 'polypeptide(L)'
;MTPKVVSGGPEFGSSLRRRREALGLTIEEAARAAGVGSETWRRYEAGSSVRRDKVRGICVALRWGSLPESSESAGDSDGRWEDFPKVKFDDSYSAWLEREFGENCARAFASGCDIFRDQLSDELSRLGKQPRGTHLGELDVSWLEGSLPAQWLPRYDYDFVFRLHSTVEQLRQRVVRAEGDGREGVTRSVAEGLALHLILERGMVSAEAAGSSAAEDRDEWEYELNGEDDEVIPALFSKSSYVEHGSQLHFDRWFEVVDYVSADDTDEPA
;
A
#
# COMPACT_ATOMS: atom_id res chain seq x y z
N MET A 1 -21.03 28.20 -0.26
CA MET A 1 -20.79 27.26 0.86
C MET A 1 -19.36 27.47 1.33
N THR A 2 -19.15 27.67 2.63
CA THR A 2 -17.79 27.75 3.18
C THR A 2 -17.10 26.40 3.00
N PRO A 3 -15.88 26.35 2.44
CA PRO A 3 -15.15 25.09 2.31
C PRO A 3 -14.95 24.52 3.71
N LYS A 4 -15.27 23.23 3.90
CA LYS A 4 -14.98 22.55 5.16
C LYS A 4 -13.46 22.53 5.33
N VAL A 5 -12.97 23.01 6.48
CA VAL A 5 -11.54 23.12 6.79
C VAL A 5 -11.24 22.18 7.96
N VAL A 6 -10.07 21.53 7.91
CA VAL A 6 -9.49 20.81 9.05
C VAL A 6 -8.65 21.83 9.82
N SER A 7 -8.95 21.98 11.11
CA SER A 7 -8.21 22.87 12.00
C SER A 7 -6.73 22.50 11.99
N GLY A 8 -5.88 23.49 11.72
CA GLY A 8 -4.43 23.32 11.83
C GLY A 8 -3.96 23.55 13.26
N GLY A 9 -2.64 23.54 13.44
CA GLY A 9 -2.00 23.88 14.71
C GLY A 9 -0.50 23.61 14.65
N PRO A 10 0.28 24.13 15.62
CA PRO A 10 1.72 23.89 15.68
C PRO A 10 2.08 22.40 15.74
N GLU A 11 1.32 21.60 16.48
CA GLU A 11 1.50 20.15 16.57
C GLU A 11 1.22 19.46 15.24
N PHE A 12 0.11 19.80 14.59
CA PHE A 12 -0.24 19.31 13.25
C PHE A 12 0.88 19.60 12.25
N GLY A 13 1.33 20.87 12.17
CA GLY A 13 2.40 21.27 11.26
C GLY A 13 3.73 20.57 11.56
N SER A 14 4.05 20.38 12.84
CA SER A 14 5.24 19.64 13.28
C SER A 14 5.18 18.17 12.89
N SER A 15 4.01 17.53 12.99
CA SER A 15 3.80 16.14 12.57
C SER A 15 3.96 15.97 11.06
N LEU A 16 3.42 16.90 10.25
CA LEU A 16 3.63 16.91 8.80
C LEU A 16 5.11 16.99 8.46
N ARG A 17 5.82 17.95 9.07
CA ARG A 17 7.25 18.16 8.84
C ARG A 17 8.07 16.94 9.23
N ARG A 18 7.83 16.39 10.43
CA ARG A 18 8.54 15.21 10.94
C ARG A 18 8.37 14.03 9.98
N ARG A 19 7.14 13.78 9.51
CA ARG A 19 6.88 12.67 8.58
C ARG A 19 7.55 12.89 7.23
N ARG A 20 7.49 14.10 6.67
CA ARG A 20 8.19 14.43 5.41
C ARG A 20 9.69 14.19 5.52
N GLU A 21 10.31 14.65 6.61
CA GLU A 21 11.74 14.48 6.86
C GLU A 21 12.11 13.00 7.05
N ALA A 22 11.29 12.22 7.76
CA ALA A 22 11.47 10.77 7.90
C ALA A 22 11.40 10.02 6.56
N LEU A 23 10.55 10.48 5.63
CA LEU A 23 10.46 9.94 4.26
C LEU A 23 11.59 10.44 3.34
N GLY A 24 12.49 11.31 3.82
CA GLY A 24 13.57 11.88 3.03
C GLY A 24 13.11 12.84 1.92
N LEU A 25 11.88 13.37 2.01
CA LEU A 25 11.28 14.20 0.96
C LEU A 25 11.64 15.69 1.13
N THR A 26 11.94 16.35 0.02
CA THR A 26 11.97 17.81 -0.06
C THR A 26 10.57 18.41 0.02
N ILE A 27 10.47 19.70 0.34
CA ILE A 27 9.19 20.43 0.34
C ILE A 27 8.55 20.38 -1.06
N GLU A 28 9.37 20.52 -2.09
CA GLU A 28 8.94 20.53 -3.49
C GLU A 28 8.39 19.17 -3.93
N GLU A 29 9.01 18.07 -3.51
CA GLU A 29 8.52 16.72 -3.77
C GLU A 29 7.20 16.44 -3.05
N ALA A 30 7.12 16.77 -1.76
CA ALA A 30 5.90 16.56 -0.98
C ALA A 30 4.73 17.42 -1.50
N ALA A 31 5.00 18.68 -1.86
CA ALA A 31 4.00 19.57 -2.45
C ALA A 31 3.49 19.05 -3.80
N ARG A 32 4.40 18.56 -4.65
CA ARG A 32 4.06 17.94 -5.94
C ARG A 32 3.17 16.72 -5.76
N ALA A 33 3.57 15.79 -4.87
CA ALA A 33 2.79 14.60 -4.57
C ALA A 33 1.39 14.93 -4.02
N ALA A 34 1.26 16.04 -3.29
CA ALA A 34 -0.01 16.50 -2.74
C ALA A 34 -0.87 17.34 -3.69
N GLY A 35 -0.43 17.62 -4.91
CA GLY A 35 -1.17 18.48 -5.84
C GLY A 35 -1.36 19.92 -5.29
N VAL A 36 -0.34 20.45 -4.60
CA VAL A 36 -0.31 21.83 -4.06
C VAL A 36 1.01 22.52 -4.40
N GLY A 37 1.06 23.86 -4.27
CA GLY A 37 2.32 24.60 -4.45
C GLY A 37 3.22 24.53 -3.21
N SER A 38 4.55 24.60 -3.38
CA SER A 38 5.54 24.53 -2.29
C SER A 38 5.28 25.54 -1.16
N GLU A 39 4.80 26.74 -1.51
CA GLU A 39 4.44 27.75 -0.51
C GLU A 39 3.20 27.38 0.30
N THR A 40 2.25 26.66 -0.31
CA THR A 40 1.09 26.13 0.40
C THR A 40 1.53 25.04 1.38
N TRP A 41 2.46 24.18 0.97
CA TRP A 41 3.03 23.15 1.83
C TRP A 41 3.76 23.75 3.05
N ARG A 42 4.61 24.77 2.85
CA ARG A 42 5.28 25.48 3.96
C ARG A 42 4.29 26.03 4.98
N ARG A 43 3.15 26.56 4.53
CA ARG A 43 2.09 27.02 5.43
C ARG A 43 1.45 25.88 6.22
N TYR A 44 1.27 24.71 5.62
CA TYR A 44 0.76 23.54 6.35
C TYR A 44 1.73 23.11 7.44
N GLU A 45 3.02 23.04 7.16
CA GLU A 45 4.05 22.75 8.18
C GLU A 45 4.17 23.84 9.26
N ALA A 46 3.80 25.08 8.93
CA ALA A 46 3.68 26.17 9.90
C ALA A 46 2.38 26.13 10.74
N GLY A 47 1.53 25.12 10.54
CA GLY A 47 0.30 24.90 11.31
C GLY A 47 -0.94 25.61 10.78
N SER A 48 -0.93 26.07 9.52
CA SER A 48 -2.14 26.62 8.90
C SER A 48 -3.22 25.55 8.71
N SER A 49 -4.47 25.99 8.68
CA SER A 49 -5.63 25.13 8.45
C SER A 49 -5.66 24.57 7.03
N VAL A 50 -6.04 23.31 6.87
CA VAL A 50 -6.06 22.61 5.58
C VAL A 50 -7.48 22.52 5.06
N ARG A 51 -7.72 22.91 3.80
CA ARG A 51 -9.04 22.69 3.18
C ARG A 51 -9.28 21.20 2.95
N ARG A 52 -10.51 20.73 3.18
CA ARG A 52 -10.86 19.30 3.08
C ARG A 52 -10.52 18.67 1.73
N ASP A 53 -10.60 19.42 0.62
CA ASP A 53 -10.21 18.96 -0.72
C ASP A 53 -8.70 18.64 -0.85
N LYS A 54 -7.86 19.20 0.03
CA LYS A 54 -6.40 19.01 0.00
C LYS A 54 -5.90 17.93 0.94
N VAL A 55 -6.77 17.40 1.81
CA VAL A 55 -6.42 16.36 2.78
C VAL A 55 -5.87 15.12 2.08
N ARG A 56 -6.52 14.66 1.01
CA ARG A 56 -6.08 13.49 0.22
C ARG A 56 -4.64 13.64 -0.27
N GLY A 57 -4.32 14.79 -0.86
CA GLY A 57 -2.97 15.06 -1.35
C GLY A 57 -1.92 15.00 -0.24
N ILE A 58 -2.21 15.56 0.93
CA ILE A 58 -1.31 15.49 2.08
C ILE A 58 -1.11 14.05 2.53
N CYS A 59 -2.20 13.27 2.64
CA CYS A 59 -2.13 11.85 3.00
C CYS A 59 -1.26 11.06 2.00
N VAL A 60 -1.47 11.25 0.70
CA VAL A 60 -0.66 10.64 -0.36
C VAL A 60 0.82 11.00 -0.20
N ALA A 61 1.14 12.29 -0.06
CA ALA A 61 2.52 12.76 0.05
C ALA A 61 3.24 12.21 1.28
N LEU A 62 2.51 11.96 2.38
CA LEU A 62 3.08 11.48 3.65
C LEU A 62 2.89 9.98 3.88
N ARG A 63 2.35 9.27 2.88
CA ARG A 63 1.99 7.84 2.94
C ARG A 63 1.01 7.51 4.08
N TRP A 64 0.20 8.45 4.50
CA TRP A 64 -0.80 8.23 5.54
C TRP A 64 -2.11 7.69 4.96
N GLY A 65 -2.76 6.78 5.68
CA GLY A 65 -4.14 6.35 5.36
C GLY A 65 -5.18 7.45 5.64
N SER A 66 -4.96 8.23 6.70
CA SER A 66 -5.77 9.39 7.08
C SER A 66 -4.90 10.42 7.80
N LEU A 67 -5.40 11.65 7.97
CA LEU A 67 -4.70 12.60 8.84
C LEU A 67 -4.67 12.08 10.28
N PRO A 68 -3.57 12.28 11.02
CA PRO A 68 -3.58 12.10 12.46
C PRO A 68 -4.61 13.06 13.05
N GLU A 69 -5.48 12.56 13.92
CA GLU A 69 -6.48 13.40 14.58
C GLU A 69 -5.77 14.48 15.38
N SER A 70 -6.20 15.74 15.24
CA SER A 70 -5.82 16.80 16.19
C SER A 70 -6.32 16.38 17.56
N SER A 71 -5.45 16.45 18.56
CA SER A 71 -5.56 16.00 19.96
C SER A 71 -6.78 16.50 20.78
N GLU A 72 -7.82 17.05 20.14
CA GLU A 72 -9.04 17.55 20.80
C GLU A 72 -10.20 16.54 20.82
N SER A 73 -10.15 15.43 20.06
CA SER A 73 -11.17 14.37 20.07
C SER A 73 -10.64 12.96 20.34
N ALA A 74 -9.33 12.80 20.48
CA ALA A 74 -8.73 11.56 20.95
C ALA A 74 -9.01 11.44 22.46
N GLY A 75 -10.08 10.75 22.81
CA GLY A 75 -10.15 10.15 24.14
C GLY A 75 -8.98 9.18 24.26
N ASP A 76 -7.90 9.64 24.89
CA ASP A 76 -6.79 8.88 25.48
C ASP A 76 -6.60 7.47 24.89
N SER A 77 -6.33 7.38 23.59
CA SER A 77 -5.80 6.16 23.00
C SER A 77 -4.33 6.40 22.68
N ASP A 78 -3.56 6.59 23.75
CA ASP A 78 -2.14 6.19 23.85
C ASP A 78 -2.03 4.64 23.77
N GLY A 79 -2.81 4.04 22.88
CA GLY A 79 -2.93 2.61 22.71
C GLY A 79 -1.80 2.16 21.82
N ARG A 80 -0.98 1.24 22.34
CA ARG A 80 0.00 0.54 21.53
C ARG A 80 -0.71 -0.10 20.33
N TRP A 81 -0.02 -0.25 19.21
CA TRP A 81 -0.53 -0.99 18.05
C TRP A 81 -1.12 -2.37 18.42
N GLU A 82 -0.54 -2.99 19.43
CA GLU A 82 -0.94 -4.27 20.02
C GLU A 82 -2.24 -4.18 20.84
N ASP A 83 -2.58 -3.02 21.37
CA ASP A 83 -3.81 -2.79 22.15
C ASP A 83 -5.04 -2.59 21.26
N PHE A 84 -4.85 -2.37 19.95
CA PHE A 84 -5.97 -2.24 19.02
C PHE A 84 -6.74 -3.57 18.93
N PRO A 85 -8.06 -3.62 19.18
CA PRO A 85 -8.77 -4.89 19.27
C PRO A 85 -8.78 -5.66 17.94
N LYS A 86 -8.40 -6.94 17.94
CA LYS A 86 -8.39 -7.81 16.74
C LYS A 86 -9.73 -7.82 15.98
N VAL A 87 -10.84 -7.69 16.70
CA VAL A 87 -12.22 -7.61 16.15
C VAL A 87 -12.46 -6.41 15.23
N LYS A 88 -11.56 -5.42 15.22
CA LYS A 88 -11.64 -4.23 14.37
C LYS A 88 -11.10 -4.46 12.95
N PHE A 89 -10.42 -5.56 12.70
CA PHE A 89 -9.82 -5.89 11.40
C PHE A 89 -10.80 -6.62 10.45
N ASP A 90 -12.09 -6.27 10.52
CA ASP A 90 -13.19 -6.91 9.79
C ASP A 90 -13.00 -8.43 9.61
N ASP A 91 -12.96 -8.90 8.36
CA ASP A 91 -12.72 -10.27 7.96
C ASP A 91 -11.30 -10.47 7.38
N SER A 92 -10.40 -9.51 7.60
CA SER A 92 -9.02 -9.48 7.07
C SER A 92 -7.99 -10.13 8.01
N TYR A 93 -8.32 -10.32 9.29
CA TYR A 93 -7.40 -10.93 10.27
C TYR A 93 -7.23 -12.44 10.04
N SER A 94 -5.98 -12.90 9.93
CA SER A 94 -5.66 -14.31 9.73
C SER A 94 -5.08 -14.95 10.99
N ALA A 95 -5.80 -15.93 11.54
CA ALA A 95 -5.31 -16.75 12.65
C ALA A 95 -4.10 -17.63 12.26
N TRP A 96 -4.01 -17.99 10.97
CA TRP A 96 -2.85 -18.69 10.43
C TRP A 96 -1.60 -17.80 10.45
N LEU A 97 -1.71 -16.55 9.96
CA LEU A 97 -0.58 -15.61 10.01
C LEU A 97 -0.09 -15.39 11.44
N GLU A 98 -1.01 -15.24 12.39
CA GLU A 98 -0.65 -15.07 13.80
C GLU A 98 0.13 -16.26 14.35
N ARG A 99 -0.26 -17.48 13.97
CA ARG A 99 0.38 -18.70 14.45
C ARG A 99 1.76 -18.92 13.83
N GLU A 100 1.91 -18.68 12.53
CA GLU A 100 3.15 -18.98 11.82
C GLU A 100 4.16 -17.81 11.89
N PHE A 101 3.70 -16.55 11.78
CA PHE A 101 4.56 -15.36 11.68
C PHE A 101 4.36 -14.35 12.82
N GLY A 102 3.49 -14.68 13.79
CA GLY A 102 3.21 -13.83 14.94
C GLY A 102 2.11 -12.79 14.72
N GLU A 103 1.62 -12.24 15.83
CA GLU A 103 0.51 -11.29 15.85
C GLU A 103 0.79 -9.99 15.08
N ASN A 104 2.03 -9.51 15.07
CA ASN A 104 2.41 -8.30 14.34
C ASN A 104 2.22 -8.47 12.82
N CYS A 105 2.61 -9.61 12.26
CA CYS A 105 2.40 -9.94 10.85
C CYS A 105 0.90 -9.97 10.51
N ALA A 106 0.10 -10.67 11.31
CA ALA A 106 -1.35 -10.75 11.13
C ALA A 106 -2.03 -9.37 11.16
N ARG A 107 -1.62 -8.50 12.10
CA ARG A 107 -2.12 -7.11 12.22
C ARG A 107 -1.70 -6.24 11.06
N ALA A 108 -0.43 -6.31 10.65
CA ALA A 108 0.10 -5.56 9.52
C ALA A 108 -0.63 -5.93 8.23
N PHE A 109 -0.77 -7.23 7.95
CA PHE A 109 -1.52 -7.72 6.80
C PHE A 109 -2.98 -7.24 6.81
N ALA A 110 -3.69 -7.39 7.94
CA ALA A 110 -5.09 -7.04 8.02
C ALA A 110 -5.32 -5.53 7.87
N SER A 111 -4.55 -4.71 8.60
CA SER A 111 -4.59 -3.25 8.49
C SER A 111 -4.25 -2.78 7.07
N GLY A 112 -3.21 -3.38 6.48
CA GLY A 112 -2.78 -3.11 5.13
C GLY A 112 -3.85 -3.43 4.09
N CYS A 113 -4.57 -4.55 4.26
CA CYS A 113 -5.70 -4.91 3.41
C CYS A 113 -6.80 -3.86 3.48
N ASP A 114 -7.23 -3.49 4.68
CA ASP A 114 -8.34 -2.55 4.86
C ASP A 114 -8.00 -1.19 4.23
N ILE A 115 -6.79 -0.66 4.50
CA ILE A 115 -6.30 0.58 3.90
C ILE A 115 -6.22 0.47 2.38
N PHE A 116 -5.67 -0.62 1.84
CA PHE A 116 -5.46 -0.75 0.41
C PHE A 116 -6.77 -0.91 -0.35
N ARG A 117 -7.73 -1.66 0.19
CA ARG A 117 -9.07 -1.84 -0.38
C ARG A 117 -9.83 -0.52 -0.46
N ASP A 118 -9.74 0.31 0.59
CA ASP A 118 -10.32 1.65 0.59
C ASP A 118 -9.69 2.55 -0.49
N GLN A 119 -8.36 2.51 -0.61
CA GLN A 119 -7.64 3.27 -1.65
C GLN A 119 -8.00 2.81 -3.06
N LEU A 120 -8.08 1.51 -3.31
CA LEU A 120 -8.50 0.93 -4.59
C LEU A 120 -9.94 1.32 -4.93
N SER A 121 -10.84 1.28 -3.95
CA SER A 121 -12.23 1.69 -4.11
C SER A 121 -12.36 3.19 -4.43
N ASP A 122 -11.56 4.04 -3.79
CA ASP A 122 -11.49 5.47 -4.10
C ASP A 122 -10.94 5.70 -5.53
N GLU A 123 -9.88 5.01 -5.93
CA GLU A 123 -9.33 5.12 -7.29
C GLU A 123 -10.33 4.68 -8.36
N LEU A 124 -11.04 3.56 -8.15
CA LEU A 124 -12.11 3.12 -9.04
C LEU A 124 -13.22 4.16 -9.16
N SER A 125 -13.66 4.74 -8.04
CA SER A 125 -14.68 5.80 -8.01
C SER A 125 -14.24 7.05 -8.78
N ARG A 126 -12.95 7.36 -8.78
CA ARG A 126 -12.38 8.54 -9.47
C ARG A 126 -12.17 8.27 -10.95
N LEU A 127 -11.53 7.16 -11.32
CA LEU A 127 -11.35 6.74 -12.71
C LEU A 127 -12.70 6.53 -13.40
N GLY A 128 -13.70 5.98 -12.71
CA GLY A 128 -15.06 5.79 -13.25
C GLY A 128 -15.79 7.09 -13.61
N LYS A 129 -15.29 8.26 -13.19
CA LYS A 129 -15.81 9.59 -13.57
C LYS A 129 -15.02 10.24 -14.71
N GLN A 130 -13.94 9.61 -15.16
CA GLN A 130 -13.09 10.10 -16.23
C GLN A 130 -13.47 9.47 -17.58
N PRO A 131 -13.01 10.04 -18.71
CA PRO A 131 -13.13 9.40 -20.00
C PRO A 131 -12.53 7.98 -20.01
N ARG A 132 -13.07 7.11 -20.86
CA ARG A 132 -12.51 5.77 -21.07
C ARG A 132 -11.05 5.88 -21.53
N GLY A 133 -10.18 5.09 -20.91
CA GLY A 133 -8.75 5.07 -21.21
C GLY A 133 -7.92 5.99 -20.32
N THR A 134 -8.56 6.79 -19.45
CA THR A 134 -7.82 7.53 -18.42
C THR A 134 -7.10 6.58 -17.47
N HIS A 135 -5.86 6.91 -17.13
CA HIS A 135 -5.01 6.14 -16.22
C HIS A 135 -4.60 6.93 -14.97
N LEU A 136 -4.05 6.24 -13.96
CA LEU A 136 -3.71 6.83 -12.66
C LEU A 136 -2.82 8.09 -12.77
N GLY A 137 -1.82 8.07 -13.66
CA GLY A 137 -0.93 9.22 -13.90
C GLY A 137 -1.58 10.46 -14.52
N GLU A 138 -2.86 10.40 -14.90
CA GLU A 138 -3.63 11.57 -15.36
C GLU A 138 -4.54 12.16 -14.26
N LEU A 139 -4.61 11.51 -13.10
CA LEU A 139 -5.35 12.02 -11.95
C LEU A 139 -4.57 13.15 -11.27
N ASP A 140 -5.29 14.10 -10.67
CA ASP A 140 -4.70 15.25 -9.98
C ASP A 140 -3.87 14.86 -8.75
N VAL A 141 -4.25 13.75 -8.11
CA VAL A 141 -3.54 13.08 -7.01
C VAL A 141 -3.87 11.60 -7.12
N SER A 142 -2.93 10.67 -6.95
CA SER A 142 -3.25 9.23 -6.87
C SER A 142 -2.65 8.58 -5.63
N TRP A 143 -3.37 7.64 -5.01
CA TRP A 143 -2.85 6.76 -3.96
C TRP A 143 -1.81 5.77 -4.50
N LEU A 144 -1.86 5.45 -5.80
CA LEU A 144 -1.17 4.31 -6.38
C LEU A 144 -0.07 4.68 -7.38
N GLU A 145 -0.14 5.85 -8.01
CA GLU A 145 0.84 6.31 -9.01
C GLU A 145 2.30 6.16 -8.54
N GLY A 146 2.58 6.55 -7.29
CA GLY A 146 3.93 6.46 -6.72
C GLY A 146 4.27 5.13 -6.05
N SER A 147 3.30 4.23 -5.91
CA SER A 147 3.46 2.92 -5.28
C SER A 147 3.55 1.79 -6.30
N LEU A 148 3.28 2.03 -7.57
CA LEU A 148 3.34 1.02 -8.62
C LEU A 148 4.61 1.17 -9.47
N PRO A 149 5.08 0.08 -10.11
CA PRO A 149 6.21 0.11 -11.03
C PRO A 149 6.08 1.18 -12.14
N ALA A 150 7.03 2.10 -12.22
CA ALA A 150 6.89 3.27 -13.10
C ALA A 150 6.85 2.93 -14.60
N GLN A 151 7.43 1.80 -15.02
CA GLN A 151 7.54 1.39 -16.43
C GLN A 151 6.16 1.33 -17.12
N TRP A 152 5.10 0.94 -16.40
CA TRP A 152 3.77 0.74 -16.97
C TRP A 152 2.74 1.76 -16.50
N LEU A 153 3.16 2.94 -16.02
CA LEU A 153 2.25 3.98 -15.52
C LEU A 153 1.05 4.28 -16.46
N PRO A 154 1.22 4.39 -17.79
CA PRO A 154 0.08 4.63 -18.70
C PRO A 154 -0.90 3.45 -18.83
N ARG A 155 -0.56 2.27 -18.31
CA ARG A 155 -1.38 1.04 -18.36
C ARG A 155 -2.24 0.87 -17.11
N TYR A 156 -2.06 1.70 -16.09
CA TYR A 156 -2.85 1.63 -14.86
C TYR A 156 -4.17 2.37 -15.01
N ASP A 157 -5.07 1.81 -15.81
CA ASP A 157 -6.41 2.31 -16.05
C ASP A 157 -7.45 1.67 -15.10
N TYR A 158 -8.74 1.98 -15.31
CA TYR A 158 -9.84 1.42 -14.51
C TYR A 158 -9.83 -0.11 -14.48
N ASP A 159 -9.60 -0.77 -15.62
CA ASP A 159 -9.63 -2.23 -15.73
C ASP A 159 -8.46 -2.85 -14.96
N PHE A 160 -7.28 -2.26 -15.05
CA PHE A 160 -6.14 -2.65 -14.22
C PHE A 160 -6.46 -2.53 -12.72
N VAL A 161 -6.93 -1.37 -12.27
CA VAL A 161 -7.23 -1.13 -10.83
C VAL A 161 -8.32 -2.09 -10.35
N PHE A 162 -9.32 -2.38 -11.17
CA PHE A 162 -10.39 -3.32 -10.83
C PHE A 162 -9.86 -4.76 -10.72
N ARG A 163 -8.96 -5.16 -11.63
CA ARG A 163 -8.30 -6.46 -11.58
C ARG A 163 -7.40 -6.58 -10.35
N LEU A 164 -6.63 -5.54 -10.01
CA LEU A 164 -5.81 -5.48 -8.81
C LEU A 164 -6.67 -5.56 -7.53
N HIS A 165 -7.80 -4.87 -7.48
CA HIS A 165 -8.76 -5.01 -6.38
C HIS A 165 -9.26 -6.45 -6.25
N SER A 166 -9.59 -7.09 -7.36
CA SER A 166 -10.02 -8.50 -7.36
C SER A 166 -8.90 -9.43 -6.87
N THR A 167 -7.65 -9.16 -7.25
CA THR A 167 -6.46 -9.88 -6.78
C THR A 167 -6.27 -9.74 -5.27
N VAL A 168 -6.39 -8.53 -4.72
CA VAL A 168 -6.31 -8.28 -3.27
C VAL A 168 -7.36 -9.06 -2.51
N GLU A 169 -8.62 -9.08 -2.98
CA GLU A 169 -9.68 -9.86 -2.32
C GLU A 169 -9.42 -11.36 -2.35
N GLN A 170 -8.92 -11.89 -3.48
CA GLN A 170 -8.60 -13.32 -3.60
C GLN A 170 -7.43 -13.72 -2.71
N LEU A 171 -6.37 -12.90 -2.68
CA LEU A 171 -5.23 -13.10 -1.80
C LEU A 171 -5.66 -13.06 -0.33
N ARG A 172 -6.42 -12.04 0.07
CA ARG A 172 -6.97 -11.92 1.43
C ARG A 172 -7.79 -13.14 1.83
N GLN A 173 -8.74 -13.56 0.99
CA GLN A 173 -9.54 -14.74 1.28
C GLN A 173 -8.69 -16.01 1.43
N ARG A 174 -7.64 -16.15 0.62
CA ARG A 174 -6.72 -17.28 0.69
C ARG A 174 -5.93 -17.28 2.00
N VAL A 175 -5.36 -16.14 2.39
CA VAL A 175 -4.58 -15.98 3.63
C VAL A 175 -5.45 -16.13 4.88
N VAL A 176 -6.68 -15.63 4.87
CA VAL A 176 -7.61 -15.73 6.01
C VAL A 176 -8.15 -17.15 6.16
N ARG A 177 -8.39 -17.86 5.05
CA ARG A 177 -8.86 -19.24 5.03
C ARG A 177 -7.72 -20.27 4.97
N ALA A 178 -6.47 -19.82 5.03
CA ALA A 178 -5.33 -20.72 4.98
C ALA A 178 -5.40 -21.64 6.21
N GLU A 179 -5.69 -22.91 5.98
CA GLU A 179 -5.64 -23.94 7.04
C GLU A 179 -4.28 -24.64 7.08
N GLY A 180 -3.29 -24.15 6.34
CA GLY A 180 -1.97 -24.77 6.22
C GLY A 180 -2.02 -26.02 5.34
N ASP A 181 -2.24 -25.84 4.03
CA ASP A 181 -2.26 -26.93 3.05
C ASP A 181 -0.86 -27.34 2.55
N GLY A 182 0.21 -26.78 3.14
CA GLY A 182 1.60 -27.15 2.84
C GLY A 182 2.14 -26.63 1.51
N ARG A 183 1.50 -25.61 0.90
CA ARG A 183 2.06 -24.91 -0.27
C ARG A 183 3.22 -23.99 0.13
N GLU A 184 4.26 -23.94 -0.70
CA GLU A 184 5.27 -22.89 -0.68
C GLU A 184 4.62 -21.57 -1.11
N GLY A 185 4.58 -20.59 -0.19
CA GLY A 185 4.02 -19.26 -0.44
C GLY A 185 2.48 -19.18 -0.59
N VAL A 186 1.94 -17.98 -0.39
CA VAL A 186 0.52 -17.66 -0.58
C VAL A 186 0.23 -17.00 -1.92
N THR A 187 1.22 -16.37 -2.54
CA THR A 187 1.10 -15.70 -3.84
C THR A 187 1.34 -16.68 -4.99
N ARG A 188 0.66 -16.46 -6.10
CA ARG A 188 0.65 -17.35 -7.28
C ARG A 188 0.84 -16.61 -8.58
N SER A 189 1.07 -15.31 -8.53
CA SER A 189 1.28 -14.47 -9.71
C SER A 189 2.05 -13.22 -9.31
N VAL A 190 2.68 -12.56 -10.26
CA VAL A 190 3.38 -11.28 -10.03
C VAL A 190 2.43 -10.23 -9.43
N ALA A 191 1.16 -10.21 -9.86
CA ALA A 191 0.15 -9.32 -9.32
C ALA A 191 -0.20 -9.63 -7.87
N GLU A 192 -0.20 -10.91 -7.47
CA GLU A 192 -0.43 -11.30 -6.07
C GLU A 192 0.78 -10.93 -5.20
N GLY A 193 2.01 -11.15 -5.68
CA GLY A 193 3.23 -10.69 -5.01
C GLY A 193 3.24 -9.17 -4.82
N LEU A 194 2.94 -8.42 -5.88
CA LEU A 194 2.84 -6.97 -5.82
C LEU A 194 1.71 -6.51 -4.89
N ALA A 195 0.57 -7.20 -4.89
CA ALA A 195 -0.52 -6.90 -3.97
C ALA A 195 -0.10 -7.13 -2.52
N LEU A 196 0.60 -8.24 -2.22
CA LEU A 196 1.12 -8.53 -0.89
C LEU A 196 2.11 -7.45 -0.43
N HIS A 197 3.06 -7.08 -1.28
CA HIS A 197 4.01 -6.00 -1.01
C HIS A 197 3.29 -4.71 -0.61
N LEU A 198 2.30 -4.30 -1.41
CA LEU A 198 1.53 -3.09 -1.19
C LEU A 198 0.67 -3.13 0.08
N ILE A 199 0.13 -4.30 0.42
CA ILE A 199 -0.61 -4.55 1.65
C ILE A 199 0.34 -4.38 2.84
N LEU A 200 1.46 -5.10 2.85
CA LEU A 200 2.42 -5.07 3.94
C LEU A 200 3.00 -3.66 4.12
N GLU A 201 3.39 -2.96 3.05
CA GLU A 201 3.86 -1.57 3.11
C GLU A 201 2.88 -0.67 3.88
N ARG A 202 1.59 -0.75 3.55
CA ARG A 202 0.54 0.06 4.21
C ARG A 202 0.33 -0.34 5.67
N GLY A 203 0.36 -1.64 5.94
CA GLY A 203 0.33 -2.18 7.30
C GLY A 203 1.47 -1.64 8.15
N MET A 204 2.69 -1.66 7.63
CA MET A 204 3.89 -1.18 8.33
C MET A 204 3.83 0.31 8.59
N VAL A 205 3.40 1.11 7.60
CA VAL A 205 3.26 2.56 7.80
C VAL A 205 2.23 2.87 8.88
N SER A 206 1.14 2.10 8.95
CA SER A 206 0.14 2.21 10.01
C SER A 206 0.72 1.82 11.38
N ALA A 207 1.47 0.72 11.45
CA ALA A 207 2.13 0.25 12.67
C ALA A 207 3.18 1.24 13.20
N GLU A 208 3.99 1.80 12.30
CA GLU A 208 4.98 2.83 12.62
C GLU A 208 4.31 4.10 13.15
N ALA A 209 3.20 4.52 12.54
CA ALA A 209 2.43 5.68 13.01
C ALA A 209 1.85 5.48 14.42
N ALA A 210 1.60 4.23 14.81
CA ALA A 210 1.18 3.83 16.16
C ALA A 210 2.36 3.51 17.11
N GLY A 211 3.61 3.75 16.69
CA GLY A 211 4.80 3.56 17.52
C GLY A 211 5.28 2.10 17.65
N SER A 212 4.82 1.19 16.79
CA SER A 212 5.29 -0.20 16.77
C SER A 212 6.62 -0.36 16.03
N SER A 213 7.49 -1.24 16.54
CA SER A 213 8.73 -1.65 15.86
C SER A 213 8.54 -2.80 14.87
N ALA A 214 7.29 -3.25 14.64
CA ALA A 214 6.99 -4.36 13.72
C ALA A 214 7.56 -4.17 12.30
N ALA A 215 7.86 -2.92 11.90
CA ALA A 215 8.47 -2.55 10.62
C ALA A 215 9.75 -3.32 10.25
N GLU A 216 10.50 -3.79 11.25
CA GLU A 216 11.80 -4.45 11.06
C GLU A 216 11.67 -5.86 10.44
N ASP A 217 10.54 -6.55 10.64
CA ASP A 217 10.35 -7.95 10.21
C ASP A 217 9.67 -8.08 8.84
N ARG A 218 9.33 -6.95 8.18
CA ARG A 218 8.54 -6.95 6.94
C ARG A 218 9.15 -7.80 5.83
N ASP A 219 10.46 -7.66 5.62
CA ASP A 219 11.14 -8.29 4.48
C ASP A 219 11.17 -9.82 4.64
N GLU A 220 11.30 -10.30 5.88
CA GLU A 220 11.20 -11.73 6.21
C GLU A 220 9.79 -12.27 5.93
N TRP A 221 8.74 -11.57 6.39
CA TRP A 221 7.37 -11.97 6.11
C TRP A 221 7.06 -11.97 4.61
N GLU A 222 7.51 -10.94 3.88
CA GLU A 222 7.29 -10.84 2.43
C GLU A 222 7.99 -11.98 1.68
N TYR A 223 9.23 -12.32 2.07
CA TYR A 223 9.98 -13.45 1.53
C TYR A 223 9.24 -14.78 1.73
N GLU A 224 8.89 -15.11 2.98
CA GLU A 224 8.26 -16.40 3.30
C GLU A 224 6.84 -16.52 2.68
N LEU A 225 6.07 -15.42 2.68
CA LEU A 225 4.72 -15.40 2.09
C LEU A 225 4.74 -15.42 0.55
N ASN A 226 5.82 -14.99 -0.10
CA ASN A 226 5.99 -15.12 -1.54
C ASN A 226 6.58 -16.47 -1.97
N GLY A 227 6.87 -17.37 -1.02
CA GLY A 227 7.50 -18.66 -1.34
C GLY A 227 8.99 -18.51 -1.66
N GLU A 228 9.67 -17.67 -0.88
CA GLU A 228 11.13 -17.51 -0.93
C GLU A 228 11.67 -16.82 -2.20
N ASP A 229 10.89 -15.92 -2.79
CA ASP A 229 11.29 -15.07 -3.92
C ASP A 229 11.41 -13.60 -3.49
N ASP A 230 12.65 -13.12 -3.34
CA ASP A 230 12.99 -11.73 -3.02
C ASP A 230 13.36 -10.89 -4.25
N GLU A 231 13.39 -11.46 -5.46
CA GLU A 231 13.90 -10.78 -6.65
C GLU A 231 12.78 -10.11 -7.47
N VAL A 232 11.57 -10.68 -7.47
CA VAL A 232 10.45 -10.19 -8.30
C VAL A 232 10.13 -8.73 -8.01
N ILE A 233 9.88 -8.37 -6.76
CA ILE A 233 9.46 -7.00 -6.40
C ILE A 233 10.57 -5.98 -6.68
N PRO A 234 11.83 -6.17 -6.21
CA PRO A 234 12.92 -5.27 -6.57
C PRO A 234 13.12 -5.13 -8.08
N ALA A 235 12.98 -6.21 -8.85
CA ALA A 235 13.11 -6.16 -10.31
C ALA A 235 12.03 -5.30 -10.97
N LEU A 236 10.78 -5.34 -10.49
CA LEU A 236 9.69 -4.49 -10.98
C LEU A 236 9.92 -2.99 -10.72
N PHE A 237 10.49 -2.65 -9.55
CA PHE A 237 10.73 -1.26 -9.16
C PHE A 237 12.09 -0.71 -9.59
N SER A 238 12.91 -1.53 -10.26
CA SER A 238 14.21 -1.13 -10.77
C SER A 238 14.11 0.06 -11.72
N LYS A 239 15.01 1.03 -11.54
CA LYS A 239 15.18 2.19 -12.43
C LYS A 239 16.34 2.01 -13.43
N SER A 240 17.12 0.95 -13.29
CA SER A 240 18.32 0.68 -14.09
C SER A 240 18.12 -0.42 -15.12
N SER A 241 17.01 -1.17 -15.05
CA SER A 241 16.66 -2.23 -15.99
C SER A 241 15.27 -1.99 -16.59
N TYR A 242 15.10 -2.41 -17.84
CA TYR A 242 13.82 -2.41 -18.52
C TYR A 242 13.31 -3.85 -18.61
N VAL A 243 12.05 -4.08 -18.23
CA VAL A 243 11.43 -5.41 -18.34
C VAL A 243 10.91 -5.60 -19.76
N GLU A 244 11.58 -6.45 -20.52
CA GLU A 244 11.23 -6.77 -21.90
C GLU A 244 9.92 -7.54 -22.03
N HIS A 245 9.24 -7.42 -23.18
CA HIS A 245 7.94 -8.07 -23.44
C HIS A 245 7.94 -9.59 -23.30
N GLY A 246 9.10 -10.24 -23.53
CA GLY A 246 9.25 -11.69 -23.37
C GLY A 246 9.42 -12.17 -21.92
N SER A 247 9.66 -11.25 -20.98
CA SER A 247 9.88 -11.58 -19.57
C SER A 247 8.60 -12.05 -18.88
N GLN A 248 8.73 -12.96 -17.90
CA GLN A 248 7.64 -13.33 -17.01
C GLN A 248 7.19 -12.17 -16.10
N LEU A 249 8.08 -11.19 -15.89
CA LEU A 249 7.79 -9.99 -15.10
C LEU A 249 7.04 -8.91 -15.91
N HIS A 250 6.83 -9.12 -17.21
CA HIS A 250 6.18 -8.13 -18.06
C HIS A 250 4.70 -7.94 -17.64
N PHE A 251 4.23 -6.70 -17.64
CA PHE A 251 2.87 -6.31 -17.21
C PHE A 251 1.75 -7.18 -17.77
N ASP A 252 1.84 -7.57 -19.05
CA ASP A 252 0.80 -8.38 -19.70
C ASP A 252 0.61 -9.75 -19.04
N ARG A 253 1.62 -10.25 -18.31
CA ARG A 253 1.61 -11.55 -17.61
C ARG A 253 1.35 -11.45 -16.12
N TRP A 254 1.21 -10.25 -15.57
CA TRP A 254 1.20 -10.06 -14.12
C TRP A 254 0.15 -10.90 -13.39
N PHE A 255 -0.98 -11.13 -14.02
CA PHE A 255 -2.13 -11.82 -13.43
C PHE A 255 -2.25 -13.27 -13.92
N GLU A 256 -1.25 -13.79 -14.62
CA GLU A 256 -1.16 -15.20 -14.98
C GLU A 256 -0.70 -15.97 -13.74
N VAL A 257 -1.32 -17.13 -13.49
CA VAL A 257 -0.91 -18.01 -12.40
C VAL A 257 0.42 -18.66 -12.80
N VAL A 258 1.44 -18.48 -11.97
CA VAL A 258 2.73 -19.16 -12.07
C VAL A 258 2.58 -20.46 -11.30
N ASP A 259 2.39 -21.56 -12.02
CA ASP A 259 2.45 -22.88 -11.40
C ASP A 259 3.93 -23.21 -11.12
N TYR A 260 4.35 -23.18 -9.86
CA TYR A 260 5.63 -23.76 -9.41
C TYR A 260 5.63 -25.30 -9.44
N VAL A 261 4.80 -25.92 -10.29
CA VAL A 261 4.71 -27.38 -10.40
C VAL A 261 5.83 -27.88 -11.31
N SER A 262 6.88 -28.36 -10.65
CA SER A 262 7.91 -29.31 -11.11
C SER A 262 8.73 -28.91 -12.35
N ALA A 263 9.83 -28.19 -12.12
CA ALA A 263 10.97 -28.17 -13.02
C ALA A 263 11.87 -29.42 -12.89
N ASP A 264 11.41 -30.49 -12.24
CA ASP A 264 12.23 -31.65 -11.88
C ASP A 264 11.79 -32.98 -12.50
N ASP A 265 10.96 -32.97 -13.56
CA ASP A 265 10.46 -34.21 -14.18
C ASP A 265 10.61 -34.31 -15.71
N THR A 266 11.48 -33.51 -16.32
CA THR A 266 11.86 -33.72 -17.73
C THR A 266 13.34 -33.46 -17.97
N ASP A 267 14.18 -34.45 -17.63
CA ASP A 267 15.28 -34.88 -18.52
C ASP A 267 15.98 -36.13 -17.93
N GLU A 268 15.42 -37.32 -18.18
CA GLU A 268 16.25 -38.51 -18.36
C GLU A 268 15.96 -39.10 -19.75
N PRO A 269 16.89 -38.98 -20.72
CA PRO A 269 16.79 -39.70 -21.97
C PRO A 269 17.17 -41.18 -21.77
N ALA A 270 16.31 -42.06 -22.30
CA ALA A 270 16.53 -43.51 -22.41
C ALA A 270 17.66 -43.88 -23.39
#